data_AF-A0A9Q0GKF2-F1
#
_entry.id   AF-A0A9Q0GKF2-F1
#
_cell.length_a   1.000
_cell.length_b   1.000
_cell.length_c   1.000
_cell.angle_alpha   90.00
_cell.angle_beta   90.00
_cell.angle_gamma   90.00
#
_symmetry.space_group_name_H-M   'P 1'
#
loop_
_entity.id
_entity.type
_entity.pdbx_description
1 polymer ?
#
loop_
_entity_poly.entity_id
_entity_poly.type
_entity_poly.pdbx_seq_one_letter_code
_entity_poly.pdbx_strand_id
1 'polypeptide(L)'
;MGPSVRKLYVQGKEINGAGINSSFAVHQDVDGRATDVALGWSVALGSPFTFATTLDMEYGSDIFGKRGILLGGIHGIVESLFRRYTENGMSEDDAYKNTVEGICGIMSKTIAS
;
A
#
# COMPACT_ATOMS: atom_id res chain seq x y z
N MET A 1 -3.51 -3.33 2.64
CA MET A 1 -3.55 -4.67 3.30
C MET A 1 -4.96 -4.94 3.81
N GLY A 2 -5.34 -6.20 4.09
CA GLY A 2 -6.71 -6.55 4.50
C GLY A 2 -7.32 -5.69 5.63
N PRO A 3 -6.61 -5.46 6.75
CA PRO A 3 -7.11 -4.60 7.83
C PRO A 3 -7.41 -3.16 7.41
N SER A 4 -6.59 -2.57 6.52
CA SER A 4 -6.78 -1.19 6.06
C SER A 4 -8.00 -1.04 5.16
N VAL A 5 -8.33 -2.07 4.36
CA VAL A 5 -9.56 -2.09 3.54
C VAL A 5 -10.79 -1.92 4.43
N ARG A 6 -10.92 -2.76 5.47
CA ARG A 6 -12.08 -2.66 6.36
C ARG A 6 -12.10 -1.38 7.18
N LYS A 7 -10.95 -0.96 7.71
CA LYS A 7 -10.85 0.25 8.54
C LYS A 7 -11.30 1.49 7.76
N LEU A 8 -10.77 1.69 6.55
CA LEU A 8 -11.11 2.86 5.73
C LEU A 8 -12.52 2.77 5.16
N TYR A 9 -13.02 1.58 4.84
CA TYR A 9 -14.43 1.39 4.46
C TYR A 9 -15.40 1.84 5.56
N VAL A 10 -15.10 1.51 6.82
CA VAL A 10 -15.92 1.97 7.96
C VAL A 10 -15.83 3.49 8.11
N GLN A 11 -14.65 4.08 7.95
CA GLN A 11 -14.46 5.54 7.96
C GLN A 11 -15.21 6.22 6.79
N GLY A 12 -15.35 5.53 5.65
CA GLY A 12 -16.08 5.97 4.47
C GLY A 12 -17.57 6.23 4.69
N LYS A 13 -18.15 5.74 5.79
CA LYS A 13 -19.52 6.05 6.19
C LYS A 13 -19.72 7.52 6.58
N GLU A 14 -18.67 8.15 7.10
CA GLU A 14 -18.68 9.53 7.59
C GLU A 14 -17.90 10.44 6.62
N ILE A 15 -16.83 9.92 6.00
CA ILE A 15 -15.92 10.68 5.15
C ILE A 15 -15.96 10.13 3.72
N ASN A 16 -16.64 10.86 2.82
CA ASN A 16 -16.69 10.49 1.42
C ASN A 16 -15.29 10.34 0.82
N GLY A 17 -15.07 9.23 0.12
CA GLY A 17 -13.79 8.91 -0.52
C GLY A 17 -12.78 8.19 0.37
N ALA A 18 -13.10 7.87 1.64
CA ALA A 18 -12.24 7.02 2.44
C ALA A 18 -12.36 5.54 2.00
N GLY A 19 -11.23 4.94 1.63
CA GLY A 19 -11.14 3.57 1.15
C GLY A 19 -9.72 3.24 0.68
N ILE A 20 -9.53 2.07 0.09
CA ILE A 20 -8.26 1.67 -0.54
C ILE A 20 -8.49 1.59 -2.04
N ASN A 21 -7.63 2.23 -2.83
CA ASN A 21 -7.69 2.12 -4.29
C ASN A 21 -7.43 0.68 -4.73
N SER A 22 -8.11 0.27 -5.79
CA SER A 22 -8.00 -1.09 -6.33
C SER A 22 -7.65 -1.04 -7.82
N SER A 23 -6.92 -2.04 -8.28
CA SER A 23 -6.84 -2.35 -9.71
C SER A 23 -7.84 -3.45 -10.04
N PHE A 24 -8.29 -3.54 -11.29
CA PHE A 24 -9.09 -4.67 -11.77
C PHE A 24 -8.57 -5.16 -13.12
N ALA A 25 -8.78 -6.44 -13.39
CA ALA A 25 -8.45 -7.07 -14.66
C ALA A 25 -9.54 -8.09 -15.03
N VAL A 26 -9.86 -8.15 -16.32
CA VAL A 26 -10.70 -9.20 -16.90
C VAL A 26 -9.79 -10.05 -17.78
N HIS A 27 -9.48 -11.26 -17.34
CA HIS A 27 -8.64 -12.18 -18.12
C HIS A 27 -9.42 -12.88 -19.23
N GLN A 28 -10.66 -13.25 -18.94
CA GLN A 28 -11.60 -13.85 -19.88
C GLN A 28 -12.99 -13.31 -19.60
N ASP A 29 -13.75 -13.05 -20.67
CA ASP A 29 -15.15 -12.68 -20.61
C ASP A 29 -15.95 -13.58 -21.55
N VAL A 30 -16.82 -14.42 -20.98
CA VAL A 30 -17.53 -15.48 -21.72
C VAL A 30 -18.95 -15.09 -22.11
N ASP A 31 -19.50 -14.06 -21.47
CA ASP A 31 -20.90 -13.64 -21.64
C ASP A 31 -21.09 -12.11 -21.65
N GLY A 32 -19.99 -11.34 -21.64
CA GLY A 32 -19.98 -9.89 -21.76
C GLY A 32 -20.20 -9.14 -20.44
N ARG A 33 -20.29 -9.85 -19.30
CA ARG A 33 -20.63 -9.25 -18.00
C ARG A 33 -19.43 -9.03 -17.10
N ALA A 34 -18.25 -9.55 -17.44
CA ALA A 34 -17.12 -9.63 -16.52
C ALA A 34 -16.64 -8.25 -16.05
N THR A 35 -16.63 -7.26 -16.94
CA THR A 35 -16.20 -5.90 -16.63
C THR A 35 -17.12 -5.23 -15.60
N ASP A 36 -18.43 -5.28 -15.80
CA ASP A 36 -19.39 -4.66 -14.88
C ASP A 36 -19.40 -5.35 -13.52
N VAL A 37 -19.24 -6.69 -13.50
CA VAL A 37 -19.12 -7.44 -12.24
C VAL A 37 -17.84 -7.06 -11.49
N ALA A 38 -16.71 -6.93 -12.18
CA ALA A 38 -15.44 -6.54 -11.55
C ALA A 38 -15.48 -5.11 -11.00
N LEU A 39 -16.04 -4.16 -11.77
CA LEU A 39 -16.22 -2.78 -11.32
C LEU A 39 -17.20 -2.69 -10.15
N GLY A 40 -18.34 -3.38 -10.24
CA GLY A 40 -19.33 -3.46 -9.16
C GLY A 40 -18.73 -4.02 -7.88
N TRP A 41 -17.88 -5.05 -7.97
CA TRP A 41 -17.15 -5.58 -6.83
C TRP A 41 -16.17 -4.56 -6.23
N SER A 42 -15.39 -3.87 -7.06
CA SER A 42 -14.46 -2.84 -6.60
C SER A 42 -15.16 -1.68 -5.88
N VAL A 43 -16.30 -1.24 -6.40
CA VAL A 43 -17.17 -0.23 -5.77
C VAL A 43 -17.76 -0.74 -4.45
N ALA A 44 -18.22 -1.99 -4.40
CA ALA A 44 -18.79 -2.58 -3.19
C ALA A 44 -17.76 -2.71 -2.05
N LEU A 45 -16.47 -2.89 -2.39
CA LEU A 45 -15.36 -2.83 -1.43
C LEU A 45 -15.01 -1.41 -0.97
N GLY A 46 -15.63 -0.38 -1.55
CA GLY A 46 -15.41 1.03 -1.22
C GLY A 46 -14.11 1.60 -1.81
N SER A 47 -13.67 1.12 -2.98
CA SER A 47 -12.47 1.64 -3.62
C SER A 47 -12.70 3.10 -4.09
N PRO A 48 -11.94 4.10 -3.60
CA PRO A 48 -12.13 5.49 -4.00
C PRO A 48 -11.87 5.71 -5.49
N PHE A 49 -10.88 4.99 -6.01
CA PHE A 49 -10.56 4.94 -7.43
C PHE A 49 -10.24 3.50 -7.84
N THR A 50 -10.73 3.10 -9.02
CA THR A 50 -10.50 1.80 -9.62
C THR A 50 -9.82 1.99 -10.98
N PHE A 51 -8.66 1.36 -11.19
CA PHE A 51 -7.91 1.46 -12.44
C PHE A 51 -7.76 0.10 -13.13
N ALA A 52 -7.77 0.09 -14.46
CA ALA A 52 -7.63 -1.12 -15.25
C ALA A 52 -6.18 -1.58 -15.32
N THR A 53 -5.97 -2.91 -15.31
CA THR A 53 -4.68 -3.57 -15.55
C THR A 53 -4.93 -4.95 -16.21
N THR A 54 -3.88 -5.73 -16.43
CA THR A 54 -3.97 -7.16 -16.76
C THR A 54 -3.48 -8.00 -15.57
N LEU A 55 -3.88 -9.28 -15.51
CA LEU A 55 -3.36 -10.19 -14.49
C LEU A 55 -1.82 -10.27 -14.54
N ASP A 56 -1.25 -10.27 -15.75
CA ASP A 56 0.20 -10.33 -15.94
C ASP A 56 0.94 -9.14 -15.35
N MET A 57 0.40 -7.94 -15.55
CA MET A 57 0.98 -6.71 -15.00
C MET A 57 0.74 -6.61 -13.49
N GLU A 58 -0.43 -7.04 -13.01
CA GLU A 58 -0.77 -6.99 -11.58
C GLU A 58 0.14 -7.91 -10.77
N TYR A 59 0.25 -9.20 -11.11
CA TYR A 59 1.09 -10.11 -10.32
C TYR A 59 2.55 -9.66 -10.37
N GLY A 60 3.03 -9.21 -11.53
CA GLY A 60 4.40 -8.79 -11.72
C GLY A 60 4.74 -7.58 -10.84
N SER A 61 3.88 -6.56 -10.87
CA SER A 61 4.07 -5.33 -10.10
C SER A 61 3.85 -5.53 -8.59
N ASP A 62 2.85 -6.31 -8.16
CA ASP A 62 2.54 -6.54 -6.75
C ASP A 62 3.62 -7.40 -6.06
N ILE A 63 4.01 -8.52 -6.66
CA ILE A 63 5.04 -9.43 -6.11
C ILE A 63 6.38 -8.70 -6.01
N PHE A 64 6.71 -7.91 -7.03
CA PHE A 64 7.91 -7.07 -7.03
C PHE A 64 7.82 -5.96 -5.98
N GLY A 65 6.72 -5.21 -5.95
CA GLY A 65 6.52 -4.08 -5.05
C GLY A 65 6.61 -4.46 -3.57
N LYS A 66 6.05 -5.62 -3.20
CA LYS A 66 6.13 -6.19 -1.84
C LYS A 66 7.57 -6.54 -1.43
N ARG A 67 8.37 -7.05 -2.36
CA ARG A 67 9.81 -7.30 -2.14
C ARG A 67 10.63 -6.01 -2.12
N GLY A 68 10.20 -5.02 -2.90
CA GLY A 68 10.75 -3.68 -2.93
C GLY A 68 10.23 -2.82 -1.77
N ILE A 69 9.86 -1.58 -2.07
CA ILE A 69 9.66 -0.54 -1.05
C ILE A 69 8.48 -0.79 -0.11
N LEU A 70 7.49 -1.61 -0.49
CA LEU A 70 6.30 -1.78 0.33
C LEU A 70 6.58 -2.53 1.64
N LEU A 71 7.54 -3.46 1.64
CA LEU A 71 7.93 -4.23 2.84
C LEU A 71 9.42 -4.57 2.86
N GLY A 72 9.90 -5.40 1.94
CA GLY A 72 11.25 -5.98 2.02
C GLY A 72 12.37 -4.93 1.95
N GLY A 73 12.31 -4.05 0.95
CA GLY A 73 13.28 -2.99 0.74
C GLY A 73 13.30 -1.97 1.89
N ILE A 74 12.13 -1.55 2.39
CA ILE A 74 12.08 -0.57 3.48
C ILE A 74 12.59 -1.16 4.80
N HIS A 75 12.32 -2.45 5.07
CA HIS A 75 12.89 -3.15 6.21
C HIS A 75 14.42 -3.19 6.15
N GLY A 76 14.99 -3.59 4.99
CA GLY A 76 16.44 -3.60 4.81
C GLY A 76 17.09 -2.23 4.97
N ILE A 77 16.46 -1.17 4.47
CA ILE A 77 16.92 0.22 4.62
C ILE A 77 16.97 0.61 6.10
N VAL A 78 15.87 0.38 6.82
CA VAL A 78 15.78 0.72 8.25
C VAL A 78 16.83 -0.03 9.06
N GLU A 79 16.96 -1.34 8.88
CA GLU A 79 17.93 -2.18 9.58
C GLU A 79 19.37 -1.70 9.33
N SER A 80 19.70 -1.41 8.06
CA SER A 80 21.03 -0.94 7.68
C SER A 80 21.34 0.43 8.28
N LEU A 81 20.38 1.36 8.28
CA LEU A 81 20.57 2.70 8.83
C LEU A 81 20.64 2.67 10.35
N PHE A 82 19.80 1.87 11.00
CA PHE A 82 19.82 1.72 12.45
C PHE A 82 21.19 1.24 12.93
N ARG A 83 21.73 0.15 12.34
CA ARG A 83 23.07 -0.36 12.65
C ARG A 83 24.15 0.69 12.40
N ARG A 84 24.09 1.37 11.25
CA ARG A 84 25.05 2.42 10.92
C ARG A 84 25.02 3.56 11.95
N TYR A 85 23.85 3.98 12.42
CA TYR A 85 23.75 5.08 13.38
C TYR A 85 24.25 4.68 14.77
N THR A 86 23.92 3.48 15.23
CA THR A 86 24.40 2.97 16.53
C THR A 86 25.91 2.71 16.52
N GLU A 87 26.47 2.16 15.43
CA GLU A 87 27.92 2.01 15.23
C GLU A 87 28.66 3.35 15.25
N ASN A 88 28.01 4.44 14.85
CA ASN A 88 28.54 5.80 14.89
C ASN A 88 28.28 6.53 16.23
N GLY A 89 27.80 5.83 17.25
CA GLY A 89 27.61 6.36 18.60
C GLY A 89 26.26 7.03 18.88
N MET A 90 25.28 6.90 17.97
CA MET A 90 23.90 7.32 18.26
C MET A 90 23.25 6.35 19.26
N SER A 91 22.40 6.87 20.16
CA SER A 91 21.59 6.03 21.04
C SER A 91 20.63 5.16 20.22
N GLU A 92 20.27 3.97 20.72
CA GLU A 92 19.30 3.10 20.03
C GLU A 92 17.94 3.79 19.86
N ASP A 93 17.48 4.54 20.86
CA ASP A 93 16.23 5.30 20.81
C ASP A 93 16.27 6.34 19.68
N ASP A 94 17.34 7.12 19.57
CA ASP A 94 17.46 8.15 18.55
C ASP A 94 17.68 7.53 17.17
N ALA A 95 18.38 6.40 17.06
CA ALA A 95 18.56 5.68 15.81
C ALA A 95 17.21 5.14 15.29
N TYR A 96 16.35 4.62 16.18
CA TYR A 96 15.00 4.17 15.83
C TYR A 96 14.12 5.34 15.37
N LYS A 97 14.14 6.46 16.11
CA LYS A 97 13.39 7.68 15.74
C LYS A 97 13.81 8.23 14.37
N ASN A 98 15.12 8.30 14.11
CA ASN A 98 15.67 8.80 12.86
C ASN A 98 15.55 7.82 11.67
N THR A 99 15.05 6.60 11.90
CA THR A 99 14.81 5.61 10.85
C THR A 99 13.33 5.29 10.75
N VAL A 100 12.80 4.44 11.63
CA VAL A 100 11.42 3.94 11.56
C VAL A 100 10.41 5.07 11.72
N GLU A 101 10.53 5.90 12.77
CA GLU A 101 9.53 6.94 13.03
C GLU A 101 9.60 8.06 12.00
N GLY A 102 10.81 8.45 11.57
CA GLY A 102 11.01 9.44 10.51
C GLY A 102 10.36 9.00 9.19
N ILE A 103 10.61 7.75 8.77
CA ILE A 103 10.09 7.18 7.53
C ILE A 103 8.57 7.01 7.60
N CYS A 104 8.07 6.29 8.62
CA CYS A 104 6.64 5.97 8.75
C CYS A 104 5.78 7.16 9.21
N GLY A 105 6.42 8.18 9.79
CA GLY A 105 5.78 9.40 10.26
C GLY A 105 5.88 10.52 9.23
N ILE A 106 6.83 11.44 9.44
CA ILE A 106 6.88 12.70 8.70
C ILE A 106 7.08 12.49 7.20
N MET A 107 7.98 11.59 6.78
CA MET A 107 8.24 11.37 5.36
C MET A 107 7.01 10.82 4.65
N SER A 108 6.38 9.78 5.21
CA SER A 108 5.14 9.21 4.66
C SER A 108 4.02 10.24 4.60
N LYS A 109 3.87 11.08 5.63
CA LYS A 109 2.85 12.13 5.66
C LYS A 109 3.11 13.22 4.61
N THR A 110 4.35 13.66 4.43
CA THR A 110 4.72 14.67 3.43
C THR A 110 4.57 14.16 2.00
N ILE A 111 4.80 12.87 1.75
CA ILE A 111 4.59 12.28 0.42
C ILE A 111 3.08 12.12 0.14
N ALA A 112 2.28 11.86 1.16
CA ALA A 112 0.84 11.63 1.02
C ALA A 112 -0.01 12.91 0.93
N SER A 113 0.56 14.08 1.24
CA SER A 113 -0.11 15.40 1.18
C SER A 113 -0.03 16.01 -0.20
#